data_AF-A0A1B7LWH1-F1
#
_entry.id   AF-A0A1B7LWH1-F1
#
_cell.length_a   1.000
_cell.length_b   1.000
_cell.length_c   1.000
_cell.angle_alpha   90.00
_cell.angle_beta   90.00
_cell.angle_gamma   90.00
#
_symmetry.space_group_name_H-M   'P 1'
#
loop_
_entity.id
_entity.type
_entity.pdbx_description
1 polymer ?
#
loop_
_entity_poly.entity_id
_entity_poly.type
_entity_poly.pdbx_seq_one_letter_code
_entity_poly.pdbx_strand_id
1 'polypeptide(L)'
;MTLSIRSWKTVLASVFAASLSVTGCSNADESTTSSDEPQSEPQPSATEAVDIATDTPAGEESQRIVDLLNAEEDTTAEDWEASLHPSFTEDVSVEELVELFNQNLRPAQPFTVTNYEGGDRQAVTTLTSPISDPLDMTVTLDTDALITGLFFGPSTDG
;
A
#
# COMPACT_ATOMS: atom_id res chain seq x y z
N MET A 1 -18.00 -24.20 -38.94
CA MET A 1 -18.93 -23.95 -37.81
C MET A 1 -18.80 -22.49 -37.46
N THR A 2 -19.87 -21.73 -37.70
CA THR A 2 -19.85 -20.27 -37.84
C THR A 2 -20.30 -19.64 -36.52
N LEU A 3 -19.53 -18.68 -36.00
CA LEU A 3 -19.86 -17.84 -34.84
C LEU A 3 -21.20 -17.13 -35.06
N SER A 4 -22.13 -17.25 -34.11
CA SER A 4 -23.36 -16.44 -34.09
C SER A 4 -23.30 -15.44 -32.94
N ILE A 5 -23.05 -14.20 -33.33
CA ILE A 5 -22.99 -12.99 -32.51
C ILE A 5 -24.43 -12.53 -32.26
N ARG A 6 -24.87 -12.41 -31.00
CA ARG A 6 -26.15 -11.77 -30.68
C ARG A 6 -25.91 -10.42 -30.04
N SER A 7 -25.95 -9.44 -30.93
CA SER A 7 -26.00 -8.00 -30.73
C SER A 7 -27.14 -7.60 -29.79
N TRP A 8 -26.83 -6.81 -28.75
CA TRP A 8 -27.83 -5.99 -28.08
C TRP A 8 -27.32 -4.55 -28.02
N LYS A 9 -27.70 -3.78 -29.04
CA LYS A 9 -27.58 -2.33 -29.06
C LYS A 9 -28.83 -1.76 -28.39
N THR A 10 -28.65 -1.02 -27.30
CA THR A 10 -29.60 0.01 -26.89
C THR A 10 -28.84 1.32 -26.75
N VAL A 11 -29.24 2.25 -27.61
CA VAL A 11 -28.74 3.60 -27.78
C VAL A 11 -29.53 4.52 -26.85
N LEU A 12 -28.89 5.48 -26.17
CA LEU A 12 -29.27 6.90 -26.18
C LEU A 12 -28.33 7.76 -25.34
N ALA A 13 -27.83 8.82 -25.99
CA ALA A 13 -26.93 9.84 -25.50
C ALA A 13 -27.64 10.90 -24.64
N SER A 14 -26.90 11.61 -23.80
CA SER A 14 -27.23 13.00 -23.42
C SER A 14 -25.96 13.79 -23.08
N VAL A 15 -25.85 14.95 -23.73
CA VAL A 15 -24.78 15.95 -23.70
C VAL A 15 -25.24 17.12 -22.81
N PHE A 16 -24.39 17.63 -21.91
CA PHE A 16 -24.48 18.97 -21.29
C PHE A 16 -23.04 19.44 -20.99
N ALA A 17 -22.44 20.36 -21.75
CA ALA A 17 -22.61 21.82 -21.81
C ALA A 17 -21.55 22.57 -20.96
N ALA A 18 -20.63 23.25 -21.65
CA ALA A 18 -19.53 24.05 -21.11
C ALA A 18 -20.02 25.40 -20.53
N SER A 19 -19.29 25.94 -19.54
CA SER A 19 -19.40 27.34 -19.10
C SER A 19 -18.00 27.94 -18.95
N LEU A 20 -17.56 28.72 -19.95
CA LEU A 20 -16.39 29.59 -19.91
C LEU A 20 -16.84 30.95 -19.37
N SER A 21 -16.26 31.41 -18.26
CA SER A 21 -16.38 32.81 -17.82
C SER A 21 -15.02 33.50 -17.98
N VAL A 22 -14.97 34.44 -18.93
CA VAL A 22 -13.88 35.38 -19.18
C VAL A 22 -14.37 36.77 -18.78
N THR A 23 -13.59 37.50 -17.99
CA THR A 23 -13.23 38.94 -18.18
C THR A 23 -12.86 39.59 -16.85
N GLY A 24 -11.64 40.14 -16.80
CA GLY A 24 -11.23 41.15 -15.82
C GLY A 24 -9.89 41.76 -16.20
N CYS A 25 -9.91 42.88 -16.92
CA CYS A 25 -8.73 43.62 -17.41
C CYS A 25 -8.22 44.69 -16.42
N SER A 26 -6.92 44.94 -16.55
CA SER A 26 -6.18 46.20 -16.35
C SER A 26 -5.62 46.51 -14.95
N ASN A 27 -4.28 46.48 -14.84
CA ASN A 27 -3.48 47.71 -14.95
C ASN A 27 -2.03 47.38 -15.32
N ALA A 28 -1.48 48.25 -16.16
CA ALA A 28 -0.06 48.31 -16.50
C ALA A 28 0.62 49.22 -15.49
N ASP A 29 1.66 48.73 -14.83
CA ASP A 29 2.72 49.54 -14.24
C ASP A 29 4.04 48.78 -14.44
N GLU A 30 4.86 49.34 -15.32
CA GLU A 30 6.29 49.06 -15.38
C GLU A 30 6.90 49.52 -14.06
N SER A 31 7.76 48.70 -13.43
CA SER A 31 8.98 49.13 -12.73
C SER A 31 9.54 48.06 -11.80
N THR A 32 10.68 47.53 -12.20
CA THR A 32 11.88 47.30 -11.38
C THR A 32 11.87 46.24 -10.26
N THR A 33 13.02 45.55 -10.25
CA THR A 33 13.60 44.74 -9.17
C THR A 33 13.15 43.29 -9.16
N SER A 34 13.98 42.45 -9.80
CA SER A 34 14.25 41.10 -9.34
C SER A 34 14.53 41.12 -7.84
N SER A 35 13.50 40.89 -7.04
CA SER A 35 13.67 40.22 -5.76
C SER A 35 13.62 38.74 -6.06
N ASP A 36 14.80 38.17 -6.23
CA ASP A 36 15.06 36.74 -6.12
C ASP A 36 14.78 36.36 -4.65
N GLU A 37 13.49 36.20 -4.32
CA GLU A 37 13.09 35.47 -3.13
C GLU A 37 13.22 33.99 -3.47
N PRO A 38 13.95 33.18 -2.68
CA PRO A 38 13.99 31.75 -2.89
C PRO A 38 12.59 31.21 -2.66
N GLN A 39 11.91 30.97 -3.77
CA GLN A 39 10.66 30.23 -3.84
C GLN A 39 10.96 28.86 -3.24
N SER A 40 10.60 28.68 -1.97
CA SER A 40 10.60 27.36 -1.36
C SER A 40 9.56 26.55 -2.12
N GLU A 41 10.07 25.76 -3.07
CA GLU A 41 9.30 24.72 -3.74
C GLU A 41 8.62 23.88 -2.64
N PRO A 42 7.33 23.54 -2.78
CA PRO A 42 6.69 22.63 -1.84
C PRO A 42 7.46 21.32 -1.89
N GLN A 43 8.30 21.11 -0.87
CA GLN A 43 8.96 19.83 -0.65
C GLN A 43 7.84 18.81 -0.48
N PRO A 44 7.82 17.71 -1.25
CA PRO A 44 6.85 16.65 -1.01
C PRO A 44 6.97 16.27 0.46
N SER A 45 5.85 16.33 1.18
CA SER A 45 5.81 15.89 2.57
C SER A 45 6.20 14.43 2.57
N ALA A 46 7.42 14.14 3.03
CA ALA A 46 7.83 12.77 3.27
C ALA A 46 6.85 12.22 4.29
N THR A 47 6.12 11.16 3.93
CA THR A 47 5.28 10.45 4.89
C THR A 47 6.18 9.99 6.02
N GLU A 48 5.93 10.48 7.24
CA GLU A 48 6.79 10.22 8.39
C GLU A 48 6.72 8.74 8.76
N ALA A 49 7.86 8.17 9.16
CA ALA A 49 7.90 6.80 9.65
C ALA A 49 7.17 6.71 11.00
N VAL A 50 6.41 5.64 11.20
CA VAL A 50 5.66 5.33 12.42
C VAL A 50 6.13 4.00 12.98
N ASP A 51 6.21 3.90 14.31
CA ASP A 51 6.54 2.65 15.01
C ASP A 51 5.30 1.73 15.13
N ILE A 52 5.52 0.42 14.99
CA ILE A 52 4.49 -0.60 15.26
C ILE A 52 4.39 -0.80 16.78
N ALA A 53 3.16 -0.80 17.31
CA ALA A 53 2.93 -1.06 18.73
C ALA A 53 3.08 -2.56 19.03
N THR A 54 4.21 -2.95 19.63
CA THR A 54 4.57 -4.36 19.92
C THR A 54 4.12 -4.85 21.29
N ASP A 55 3.21 -4.14 21.97
CA ASP A 55 2.58 -4.57 23.22
C ASP A 55 1.39 -5.53 23.00
N THR A 56 1.09 -5.86 21.74
CA THR A 56 0.01 -6.79 21.34
C THR A 56 0.55 -7.90 20.44
N PRO A 57 -0.02 -9.12 20.49
CA PRO A 57 0.42 -10.22 19.62
C PRO A 57 0.38 -9.90 18.12
N ALA A 58 -0.65 -9.21 17.63
CA ALA A 58 -0.71 -8.83 16.22
C ALA A 58 0.35 -7.77 15.87
N GLY A 59 0.71 -6.89 16.81
CA GLY A 59 1.81 -5.95 16.65
C GLY A 59 3.18 -6.63 16.61
N GLU A 60 3.44 -7.59 17.50
CA GLU A 60 4.66 -8.40 17.47
C GLU A 60 4.82 -9.13 16.14
N GLU A 61 3.77 -9.79 15.66
CA GLU A 61 3.84 -10.52 14.38
C GLU A 61 3.92 -9.55 13.18
N SER A 62 3.24 -8.40 13.22
CA SER A 62 3.38 -7.37 12.17
C SER A 62 4.82 -6.85 12.09
N GLN A 63 5.45 -6.54 13.23
CA GLN A 63 6.84 -6.11 13.27
C GLN A 63 7.77 -7.19 12.70
N ARG A 64 7.59 -8.44 13.12
CA ARG A 64 8.38 -9.57 12.60
C ARG A 64 8.27 -9.70 11.08
N ILE A 65 7.07 -9.57 10.52
CA ILE A 65 6.86 -9.66 9.08
C ILE A 65 7.53 -8.49 8.35
N VAL A 66 7.47 -7.27 8.91
CA VAL A 66 8.19 -6.11 8.37
C VAL A 66 9.70 -6.31 8.42
N ASP A 67 10.22 -6.94 9.47
CA ASP A 67 11.63 -7.28 9.59
C ASP A 67 12.04 -8.30 8.51
N LEU A 68 11.23 -9.34 8.28
CA LEU A 68 11.45 -10.30 7.17
C LEU A 68 11.39 -9.62 5.80
N LEU A 69 10.47 -8.67 5.62
CA LEU A 69 10.36 -7.88 4.39
C LEU A 69 11.56 -6.99 4.15
N ASN A 70 12.34 -6.63 5.17
CA ASN A 70 13.50 -5.75 5.07
C ASN A 70 14.85 -6.48 5.32
N ALA A 71 14.82 -7.77 5.62
CA ALA A 71 16.02 -8.58 5.80
C ALA A 71 16.88 -8.61 4.53
N GLU A 72 18.19 -8.79 4.70
CA GLU A 72 19.13 -8.91 3.58
C GLU A 72 19.03 -10.28 2.89
N GLU A 73 18.77 -11.34 3.66
CA GLU A 73 18.72 -12.74 3.19
C GLU A 73 17.28 -13.15 2.89
N ASP A 74 17.05 -13.93 1.83
CA ASP A 74 15.74 -14.46 1.45
C ASP A 74 15.04 -15.19 2.60
N THR A 75 13.71 -15.04 2.72
CA THR A 75 12.95 -15.82 3.70
C THR A 75 12.85 -17.28 3.25
N THR A 76 12.76 -18.18 4.22
CA THR A 76 12.70 -19.62 4.06
C THR A 76 11.42 -20.17 4.70
N ALA A 77 11.07 -21.42 4.40
CA ALA A 77 9.91 -22.04 5.04
C ALA A 77 10.04 -22.11 6.57
N GLU A 78 11.26 -22.34 7.08
CA GLU A 78 11.55 -22.42 8.52
C GLU A 78 11.23 -21.11 9.25
N ASP A 79 11.32 -19.96 8.56
CA ASP A 79 10.96 -18.66 9.12
C ASP A 79 9.45 -18.52 9.38
N TRP A 80 8.61 -19.37 8.78
CA TRP A 80 7.15 -19.28 8.82
C TRP A 80 6.47 -20.43 9.59
N GLU A 81 7.08 -21.62 9.63
CA GLU A 81 6.46 -22.85 10.18
C GLU A 81 5.88 -22.68 11.60
N ALA A 82 6.51 -21.86 12.43
CA ALA A 82 6.06 -21.64 13.81
C ALA A 82 4.96 -20.58 13.98
N SER A 83 4.71 -19.74 12.96
CA SER A 83 3.71 -18.66 13.01
C SER A 83 2.42 -19.00 12.29
N LEU A 84 2.41 -19.96 11.38
CA LEU A 84 1.24 -20.22 10.54
C LEU A 84 0.26 -21.20 11.20
N HIS A 85 -1.01 -20.80 11.28
CA HIS A 85 -2.07 -21.71 11.68
C HIS A 85 -2.35 -22.73 10.56
N PRO A 86 -2.69 -23.99 10.87
CA PRO A 86 -2.97 -25.00 9.85
C PRO A 86 -4.01 -24.57 8.81
N SER A 87 -5.05 -23.83 9.22
CA SER A 87 -6.08 -23.33 8.31
C SER A 87 -5.55 -22.34 7.27
N PHE A 88 -4.49 -21.59 7.57
CA PHE A 88 -3.85 -20.71 6.58
C PHE A 88 -3.16 -21.56 5.52
N THR A 89 -2.44 -22.61 5.95
CA THR A 89 -1.70 -23.50 5.05
C THR A 89 -2.57 -24.42 4.19
N GLU A 90 -3.87 -24.53 4.51
CA GLU A 90 -4.84 -25.20 3.64
C GLU A 90 -5.16 -24.39 2.38
N ASP A 91 -5.06 -23.06 2.45
CA ASP A 91 -5.35 -22.15 1.35
C ASP A 91 -4.08 -21.66 0.62
N VAL A 92 -3.00 -21.42 1.37
CA VAL A 92 -1.72 -20.91 0.85
C VAL A 92 -0.59 -21.74 1.43
N SER A 93 0.12 -22.50 0.59
CA SER A 93 1.28 -23.27 1.05
C SER A 93 2.41 -22.35 1.55
N VAL A 94 3.27 -22.88 2.43
CA VAL A 94 4.42 -22.13 2.95
C VAL A 94 5.35 -21.73 1.80
N GLU A 95 5.52 -22.60 0.80
CA GLU A 95 6.32 -22.34 -0.38
C GLU A 95 5.77 -21.19 -1.24
N GLU A 96 4.44 -21.09 -1.38
CA GLU A 96 3.80 -19.96 -2.07
C GLU A 96 3.99 -18.65 -1.30
N LEU A 97 3.95 -18.70 0.04
CA LEU A 97 4.23 -17.54 0.88
C LEU A 97 5.68 -17.07 0.75
N VAL A 98 6.63 -18.00 0.76
CA VAL A 98 8.06 -17.72 0.53
C VAL A 98 8.28 -17.11 -0.86
N GLU A 99 7.62 -17.64 -1.89
CA GLU A 99 7.66 -17.08 -3.24
C GLU A 99 7.07 -15.67 -3.29
N LEU A 100 5.93 -15.42 -2.64
CA LEU A 100 5.34 -14.09 -2.53
C LEU A 100 6.34 -13.09 -1.94
N PHE A 101 6.98 -13.44 -0.83
CA PHE A 101 7.93 -12.55 -0.17
C PHE A 101 9.15 -12.29 -1.03
N ASN A 102 9.85 -13.33 -1.46
CA ASN A 102 11.15 -13.19 -2.13
C ASN A 102 11.02 -12.66 -3.57
N GLN A 103 9.97 -13.05 -4.30
CA GLN A 103 9.84 -12.70 -5.72
C GLN A 103 8.93 -11.49 -5.98
N ASN A 104 7.98 -11.17 -5.09
CA ASN A 104 6.97 -10.14 -5.37
C ASN A 104 7.08 -8.94 -4.42
N LEU A 105 7.32 -9.15 -3.12
CA LEU A 105 7.33 -8.06 -2.15
C LEU A 105 8.73 -7.47 -1.96
N ARG A 106 9.71 -8.29 -1.59
CA ARG A 106 11.06 -7.85 -1.24
C ARG A 106 11.86 -7.16 -2.35
N PRO A 107 11.63 -7.38 -3.65
CA PRO A 107 12.26 -6.56 -4.67
C PRO A 107 11.98 -5.06 -4.52
N ALA A 108 10.91 -4.69 -3.80
CA ALA A 108 10.58 -3.31 -3.45
C ALA A 108 11.16 -2.82 -2.12
N GLN A 109 12.09 -3.54 -1.50
CA GLN A 109 12.84 -3.03 -0.36
C GLN A 109 13.55 -1.68 -0.66
N PRO A 110 13.73 -0.79 0.33
CA PRO A 110 13.29 -0.94 1.72
C PRO A 110 11.82 -0.51 1.91
N PHE A 111 11.11 -1.19 2.80
CA PHE A 111 9.78 -0.81 3.26
C PHE A 111 9.84 0.04 4.53
N THR A 112 9.12 1.16 4.53
CA THR A 112 8.93 2.04 5.68
C THR A 112 7.47 1.98 6.13
N VAL A 113 7.26 1.77 7.44
CA VAL A 113 5.93 1.82 8.06
C VAL A 113 5.52 3.29 8.20
N THR A 114 4.33 3.61 7.71
CA THR A 114 3.78 4.98 7.70
C THR A 114 2.45 5.09 8.45
N ASN A 115 1.78 3.96 8.68
CA ASN A 115 0.61 3.85 9.53
C ASN A 115 0.58 2.46 10.18
N TYR A 116 0.03 2.38 11.38
CA TYR A 116 -0.22 1.14 12.09
C TYR A 116 -1.49 1.27 12.93
N GLU A 117 -2.43 0.35 12.71
CA GLU A 117 -3.62 0.19 13.54
C GLU A 117 -3.77 -1.29 13.89
N GLY A 118 -3.74 -1.64 15.17
CA GLY A 118 -3.83 -3.04 15.58
C GLY A 118 -4.21 -3.25 17.04
N GLY A 119 -4.48 -4.52 17.37
CA GLY A 119 -4.79 -5.00 18.70
C GLY A 119 -4.43 -6.48 18.85
N ASP A 120 -5.08 -7.21 19.77
CA ASP A 120 -4.62 -8.57 20.11
C ASP A 120 -4.65 -9.58 18.95
N ARG A 121 -5.61 -9.46 18.03
CA ARG A 121 -5.90 -10.48 17.02
C ARG A 121 -5.85 -10.00 15.58
N GLN A 122 -5.73 -8.70 15.36
CA GLN A 122 -5.74 -8.12 14.03
C GLN A 122 -4.93 -6.84 14.02
N ALA A 123 -4.19 -6.63 12.93
CA ALA A 123 -3.50 -5.39 12.67
C ALA A 123 -3.50 -5.09 11.16
N VAL A 124 -3.45 -3.79 10.84
CA VAL A 124 -3.20 -3.24 9.51
C VAL A 124 -1.99 -2.34 9.61
N THR A 125 -1.01 -2.56 8.74
CA THR A 125 0.24 -1.79 8.66
C THR A 125 0.39 -1.24 7.25
N THR A 126 0.49 0.08 7.11
CA THR A 126 0.74 0.71 5.80
C THR A 126 2.23 0.83 5.55
N LEU A 127 2.68 0.20 4.48
CA LEU A 127 4.06 0.10 4.03
C LEU A 127 4.27 0.96 2.78
N THR A 128 5.37 1.71 2.76
CA THR A 128 5.80 2.48 1.60
C THR A 128 7.18 2.04 1.14
N SER A 129 7.43 2.10 -0.16
CA SER A 129 8.70 1.78 -0.79
C SER A 129 9.11 2.92 -1.73
N PRO A 130 10.43 3.15 -1.96
CA PRO A 130 10.88 4.09 -2.98
C PRO A 130 10.49 3.72 -4.42
N ILE A 131 10.15 2.45 -4.68
CA ILE A 131 9.96 1.93 -6.05
C ILE A 131 8.60 1.29 -6.31
N SER A 132 7.75 1.15 -5.29
CA SER A 132 6.39 0.62 -5.43
C SER A 132 5.35 1.56 -4.83
N ASP A 133 4.10 1.39 -5.25
CA ASP A 133 2.97 2.05 -4.61
C ASP A 133 2.83 1.59 -3.14
N PRO A 134 2.22 2.42 -2.27
CA PRO A 134 1.92 2.05 -0.89
C PRO A 134 1.04 0.81 -0.78
N LEU A 135 1.32 -0.02 0.22
CA LEU A 135 0.70 -1.33 0.43
C LEU A 135 0.20 -1.44 1.87
N ASP A 136 -1.02 -1.91 2.07
CA ASP A 136 -1.50 -2.30 3.40
C ASP A 136 -1.23 -3.79 3.62
N MET A 137 -0.51 -4.10 4.70
CA MET A 137 -0.34 -5.45 5.25
C MET A 137 -1.39 -5.68 6.34
N THR A 138 -2.26 -6.66 6.15
CA THR A 138 -3.22 -7.10 7.17
C THR A 138 -2.80 -8.42 7.76
N VAL A 139 -2.69 -8.48 9.09
CA VAL A 139 -2.40 -9.70 9.86
C VAL A 139 -3.62 -10.05 10.70
N THR A 140 -4.05 -11.31 10.68
CA THR A 140 -5.12 -11.85 11.53
C THR A 140 -4.63 -13.09 12.26
N LEU A 141 -4.80 -13.11 13.58
CA LEU A 141 -4.35 -14.17 14.47
C LEU A 141 -5.52 -14.91 15.11
N ASP A 142 -5.28 -16.17 15.47
CA ASP A 142 -6.16 -16.93 16.37
C ASP A 142 -5.88 -16.62 17.86
N THR A 143 -6.37 -17.47 18.76
CA THR A 143 -6.15 -17.32 20.21
C THR A 143 -4.76 -17.76 20.69
N ASP A 144 -4.05 -18.53 19.88
CA ASP A 144 -2.69 -19.01 20.15
C ASP A 144 -1.63 -18.13 19.45
N ALA A 145 -2.05 -16.97 18.93
CA ALA A 145 -1.24 -16.01 18.19
C ALA A 145 -0.67 -16.56 16.87
N LEU A 146 -1.33 -17.56 16.28
CA LEU A 146 -0.98 -18.09 14.96
C LEU A 146 -1.73 -17.35 13.86
N ILE A 147 -1.03 -17.08 12.75
CA ILE A 147 -1.56 -16.41 11.57
C ILE A 147 -2.64 -17.29 10.94
N THR A 148 -3.88 -16.78 10.96
CA THR A 148 -5.02 -17.33 10.23
C THR A 148 -5.31 -16.55 8.95
N GLY A 149 -4.78 -15.34 8.83
CA GLY A 149 -4.86 -14.53 7.61
C GLY A 149 -3.70 -13.56 7.50
N LEU A 150 -3.12 -13.50 6.31
CA LEU A 150 -2.08 -12.55 5.92
C LEU A 150 -2.43 -12.04 4.52
N PHE A 151 -2.60 -10.73 4.38
CA PHE A 151 -3.00 -10.11 3.13
C PHE A 151 -2.16 -8.88 2.84
N PHE A 152 -1.83 -8.70 1.57
CA PHE A 152 -1.14 -7.54 1.04
C PHE A 152 -1.98 -6.95 -0.08
N GLY A 153 -2.33 -5.67 0.03
CA GLY A 153 -3.14 -4.98 -0.98
C GLY A 153 -2.76 -3.51 -1.12
N PRO A 154 -3.27 -2.82 -2.16
CA PRO A 154 -3.04 -1.40 -2.32
C PRO A 154 -3.53 -0.65 -1.08
N SER A 155 -2.76 0.36 -0.65
CA SER A 155 -3.15 1.13 0.53
C SER A 155 -4.46 1.87 0.32
N THR A 156 -5.31 1.86 1.34
CA THR A 156 -6.60 2.56 1.34
C THR A 156 -6.50 4.04 1.73
N ASP A 157 -5.34 4.48 2.23
CA ASP A 157 -5.03 5.86 2.66
C ASP A 157 -4.44 6.76 1.54
N GLY A 158 -4.69 6.42 0.27
CA GLY A 158 -4.14 7.10 -0.92
C GLY A 158 -4.65 8.51 -1.20
#